data_AF-A0A1I5QGL0-F1
#
_entry.id   AF-A0A1I5QGL0-F1
#
_cell.length_a   1.000
_cell.length_b   1.000
_cell.length_c   1.000
_cell.angle_alpha   90.00
_cell.angle_beta   90.00
_cell.angle_gamma   90.00
#
_symmetry.space_group_name_H-M   'P 1'
#
loop_
_entity.id
_entity.type
_entity.pdbx_description
1 polymer ?
#
loop_
_entity_poly.entity_id
_entity_poly.type
_entity_poly.pdbx_seq_one_letter_code
_entity_poly.pdbx_strand_id
1 'polypeptide(L)'
;MMDEAAWVHLVTRVVEIVGTAIIVVGSFGALGTFLVRMARRSASRDQLVSRFRSSLGQSILLGLEFLVAADIINTVAVEPTIRSLIVLAGIVLIRTFLSFSLEVEIEGRWPWQKASGKEATRPGDRGR
;
A
#
# COMPACT_ATOMS: atom_id res chain seq x y z
N MET A 1 23.87 30.32 2.88
CA MET A 1 22.48 30.24 3.35
C MET A 1 21.82 29.23 2.41
N MET A 2 21.63 27.99 2.86
CA MET A 2 21.02 26.97 1.99
C MET A 2 19.59 27.39 1.72
N ASP A 3 19.21 27.46 0.44
CA ASP A 3 17.87 27.87 0.03
C ASP A 3 16.82 26.92 0.65
N GLU A 4 15.74 27.46 1.23
CA GLU A 4 14.72 26.63 1.91
C GLU A 4 14.14 25.54 0.98
N ALA A 5 14.05 25.85 -0.31
CA ALA A 5 13.67 24.89 -1.35
C ALA A 5 14.61 23.67 -1.40
N ALA A 6 15.93 23.88 -1.31
CA ALA A 6 16.91 22.78 -1.39
C ALA A 6 16.78 21.80 -0.21
N TRP A 7 16.46 22.31 0.99
CA TRP A 7 16.20 21.48 2.16
C TRP A 7 14.92 20.66 2.02
N VAL A 8 13.84 21.28 1.54
CA VAL A 8 12.56 20.61 1.27
C VAL A 8 12.75 19.49 0.26
N HIS A 9 13.44 19.75 -0.86
CA HIS A 9 13.71 18.73 -1.88
C HIS A 9 14.53 17.56 -1.35
N LEU A 10 15.50 17.83 -0.47
CA LEU A 10 16.31 16.78 0.16
C LEU A 10 15.44 15.90 1.07
N VAL A 11 14.63 16.51 1.94
CA VAL A 11 13.76 15.78 2.88
C VAL A 11 12.76 14.94 2.10
N THR A 12 12.06 15.52 1.13
CA THR A 12 11.12 14.79 0.25
C THR A 12 11.80 13.58 -0.37
N ARG A 13 12.97 13.76 -1.00
CA ARG A 13 13.68 12.67 -1.68
C ARG A 13 14.11 11.56 -0.72
N VAL A 14 14.55 11.90 0.49
CA VAL A 14 14.89 10.90 1.51
C VAL A 14 13.65 10.10 1.91
N VAL A 15 12.53 10.76 2.15
CA VAL A 15 11.27 10.09 2.53
C VAL A 15 10.78 9.20 1.39
N GLU A 16 10.86 9.65 0.13
CA GLU A 16 10.55 8.83 -1.05
C GLU A 16 11.40 7.57 -1.11
N ILE A 17 12.72 7.73 -1.01
CA ILE A 17 13.67 6.61 -1.07
C ILE A 17 13.38 5.61 0.04
N VAL A 18 13.11 6.07 1.26
CA VAL A 18 12.77 5.21 2.40
C VAL A 18 11.46 4.45 2.13
N GLY A 19 10.41 5.15 1.71
CA GLY A 19 9.13 4.52 1.38
C GLY A 19 9.26 3.47 0.28
N THR A 20 9.94 3.80 -0.82
CA THR A 20 10.22 2.85 -1.90
C THR A 20 11.07 1.67 -1.41
N ALA A 21 12.11 1.91 -0.61
CA ALA A 21 12.97 0.86 -0.10
C ALA A 21 12.20 -0.13 0.80
N ILE A 22 11.29 0.36 1.64
CA ILE A 22 10.42 -0.49 2.48
C ILE A 22 9.58 -1.41 1.60
N ILE A 23 8.94 -0.88 0.55
CA ILE A 23 8.13 -1.68 -0.39
C ILE A 23 9.00 -2.73 -1.07
N VAL A 24 10.14 -2.32 -1.61
CA VAL A 24 11.05 -3.20 -2.37
C VAL A 24 11.59 -4.31 -1.49
N VAL A 25 12.23 -3.97 -0.36
CA VAL A 25 12.86 -4.95 0.55
C VAL A 25 11.80 -5.88 1.15
N GLY A 26 10.67 -5.33 1.58
CA GLY A 26 9.57 -6.13 2.13
C GLY A 26 8.97 -7.08 1.10
N SER A 27 8.79 -6.62 -0.15
CA SER A 27 8.28 -7.46 -1.24
C SER A 27 9.22 -8.60 -1.60
N PHE A 28 10.52 -8.30 -1.80
CA PHE A 28 11.52 -9.32 -2.10
C PHE A 28 11.74 -10.28 -0.93
N GLY A 29 11.70 -9.79 0.31
CA GLY A 29 11.78 -10.62 1.51
C GLY A 29 10.58 -11.57 1.66
N ALA A 30 9.37 -11.06 1.47
CA ALA A 30 8.15 -11.86 1.47
C ALA A 30 8.18 -12.93 0.36
N LEU A 31 8.62 -12.56 -0.85
CA LEU A 31 8.74 -13.48 -1.97
C LEU A 31 9.80 -14.57 -1.71
N GLY A 32 10.98 -14.19 -1.25
CA GLY A 32 12.05 -15.13 -0.94
C GLY A 32 11.64 -16.14 0.14
N THR A 33 11.02 -15.68 1.22
CA THR A 33 10.52 -16.57 2.28
C THR A 33 9.39 -17.48 1.80
N PHE A 34 8.51 -17.00 0.92
CA PHE A 34 7.47 -17.81 0.29
C PHE A 34 8.07 -18.92 -0.59
N LEU A 35 9.01 -18.58 -1.48
CA LEU A 35 9.65 -19.54 -2.39
C LEU A 35 10.43 -20.61 -1.61
N VAL A 36 11.21 -20.22 -0.60
CA VAL A 36 11.96 -21.16 0.24
C VAL A 36 11.03 -22.11 0.99
N ARG A 37 9.95 -21.61 1.60
CA ARG A 37 9.00 -22.46 2.34
C ARG A 37 8.19 -23.37 1.42
N MET A 38 7.87 -22.91 0.21
CA MET A 38 7.22 -23.71 -0.82
C MET A 38 8.13 -24.85 -1.30
N ALA A 39 9.40 -24.56 -1.59
CA ALA A 39 10.39 -25.56 -2.00
C ALA A 39 10.62 -26.63 -0.92
N ARG A 40 10.61 -26.22 0.36
CA ARG A 40 10.75 -27.14 1.51
C ARG A 40 9.46 -27.89 1.86
N ARG A 41 8.34 -27.68 1.16
CA ARG A 41 7.00 -28.22 1.48
C ARG A 41 6.64 -28.07 2.96
N SER A 42 7.05 -26.96 3.57
CA SER A 42 7.01 -26.76 5.03
C SER A 42 5.62 -26.47 5.59
N ALA A 43 4.64 -26.15 4.75
CA ALA A 43 3.26 -25.88 5.14
C ALA A 43 2.31 -26.10 3.94
N SER A 44 1.00 -26.10 4.20
CA SER A 44 -0.01 -26.13 3.15
C SER A 44 0.04 -24.86 2.28
N ARG A 45 -0.32 -25.00 1.00
CA ARG A 45 -0.32 -23.88 0.03
C ARG A 45 -1.11 -22.67 0.55
N ASP A 46 -2.28 -22.89 1.13
CA ASP A 46 -3.15 -21.81 1.62
C ASP A 46 -2.49 -21.00 2.73
N GLN A 47 -1.78 -21.66 3.65
CA GLN A 47 -1.05 -20.98 4.72
C GLN A 47 0.14 -20.17 4.17
N LEU A 48 0.85 -20.70 3.17
CA LEU A 48 1.97 -20.00 2.54
C LEU A 48 1.50 -18.76 1.80
N VAL A 49 0.42 -18.87 1.03
CA VAL A 49 -0.17 -17.76 0.27
C VAL A 49 -0.73 -16.69 1.21
N SER A 50 -1.46 -17.08 2.26
CA SER A 50 -2.00 -16.13 3.25
C SER A 50 -0.89 -15.33 3.95
N ARG A 51 0.17 -16.00 4.39
CA ARG A 51 1.33 -15.34 5.01
C ARG A 51 2.09 -14.42 4.05
N PHE A 52 2.24 -14.85 2.80
CA PHE A 52 2.86 -14.04 1.75
C PHE A 52 2.07 -12.74 1.51
N ARG A 53 0.75 -12.85 1.31
CA ARG A 53 -0.14 -11.69 1.11
C ARG A 53 -0.11 -10.74 2.31
N SER A 54 -0.15 -11.28 3.54
CA SER A 54 -0.05 -10.47 4.76
C SER A 54 1.28 -9.72 4.85
N SER A 55 2.40 -10.39 4.58
CA SER A 55 3.73 -9.77 4.67
C SER A 55 3.93 -8.71 3.57
N LEU A 56 3.50 -9.01 2.34
CA LEU A 56 3.50 -8.05 1.24
C LEU A 56 2.65 -6.84 1.57
N GLY A 57 1.41 -7.06 1.99
CA GLY A 57 0.47 -5.98 2.34
C GLY A 57 1.01 -5.07 3.43
N GLN A 58 1.66 -5.60 4.47
CA GLN A 58 2.30 -4.80 5.52
C GLN A 58 3.41 -3.91 4.98
N SER A 59 4.29 -4.45 4.12
CA SER A 59 5.38 -3.66 3.52
C SER A 59 4.88 -2.58 2.56
N ILE A 60 3.83 -2.88 1.79
CA ILE A 60 3.20 -1.91 0.90
C ILE A 60 2.55 -0.81 1.72
N LEU A 61 1.70 -1.15 2.69
CA LEU A 61 0.99 -0.18 3.52
C LEU A 61 1.95 0.78 4.22
N LEU A 62 3.00 0.25 4.87
CA LEU A 62 4.01 1.06 5.53
C LEU A 62 4.73 1.97 4.53
N GLY A 63 5.19 1.43 3.40
CA GLY A 63 5.85 2.24 2.38
C GLY A 63 4.96 3.33 1.78
N LEU A 64 3.65 3.07 1.67
CA LEU A 64 2.68 4.06 1.23
C LEU A 64 2.53 5.21 2.23
N GLU A 65 2.59 4.96 3.56
CA GLU A 65 2.56 6.03 4.57
C GLU A 65 3.72 7.02 4.37
N PHE A 66 4.94 6.52 4.09
CA PHE A 66 6.10 7.37 3.78
C PHE A 66 5.93 8.10 2.45
N LEU A 67 5.51 7.40 1.39
CA LEU A 67 5.35 8.02 0.07
C LEU A 67 4.28 9.13 0.08
N VAL A 68 3.18 8.93 0.81
CA VAL A 68 2.16 9.98 1.00
C VAL A 68 2.73 11.16 1.79
N ALA A 69 3.55 10.93 2.81
CA ALA A 69 4.21 12.00 3.55
C ALA A 69 5.15 12.83 2.64
N ALA A 70 5.91 12.18 1.75
CA ALA A 70 6.74 12.87 0.76
C ALA A 70 5.91 13.73 -0.19
N ASP A 71 4.79 13.20 -0.69
CA ASP A 71 3.86 13.94 -1.57
C ASP A 71 3.30 15.19 -0.87
N ILE A 72 2.95 15.09 0.43
CA ILE A 72 2.48 16.23 1.24
C ILE A 72 3.59 17.27 1.44
N ILE A 73 4.80 16.86 1.79
CA ILE A 73 5.92 17.79 2.00
C ILE A 73 6.23 18.57 0.72
N ASN A 74 6.27 17.88 -0.42
CA ASN A 74 6.55 18.50 -1.72
C ASN A 74 5.46 19.49 -2.16
N THR A 75 4.18 19.24 -1.82
CA THR A 75 3.08 20.17 -2.15
C THR A 75 3.06 21.42 -1.31
N VAL A 76 3.34 21.30 -0.01
CA VAL A 76 3.17 22.39 0.94
C VAL A 76 4.38 23.33 0.94
N ALA A 77 5.59 22.81 0.66
CA ALA A 77 6.82 23.53 0.95
C ALA A 77 7.58 24.08 -0.27
N VAL A 78 7.11 23.84 -1.50
CA VAL A 78 7.65 24.49 -2.71
C VAL A 78 6.58 25.43 -3.26
N GLU A 79 6.92 26.72 -3.36
CA GLU A 79 6.09 27.83 -3.85
C GLU A 79 4.95 27.35 -4.80
N PRO A 80 3.67 27.47 -4.39
CA PRO A 80 2.59 26.82 -5.10
C PRO A 80 2.37 27.46 -6.47
N THR A 81 2.98 26.89 -7.52
CA THR A 81 2.65 27.21 -8.91
C THR A 81 1.58 26.25 -9.41
N ILE A 82 0.56 26.80 -10.07
CA ILE A 82 -0.54 25.99 -10.65
C ILE A 82 -0.01 24.89 -11.58
N ARG A 83 1.10 25.13 -12.29
CA ARG A 83 1.71 24.14 -13.18
C ARG A 83 2.28 22.94 -12.42
N SER A 84 3.03 23.15 -11.34
CA SER A 84 3.59 22.07 -10.52
C SER A 84 2.48 21.28 -9.82
N LEU A 85 1.43 21.96 -9.36
CA LEU A 85 0.25 21.31 -8.76
C LEU A 85 -0.48 20.41 -9.76
N ILE A 86 -0.64 20.84 -11.02
CA ILE A 86 -1.30 20.03 -12.06
C ILE A 86 -0.49 18.77 -12.40
N VAL A 87 0.83 18.88 -12.53
CA VAL A 87 1.70 17.72 -12.82
C VAL A 87 1.62 16.70 -11.69
N LEU A 88 1.72 17.18 -10.44
CA LEU A 88 1.62 16.31 -9.29
C LEU A 88 0.24 15.67 -9.16
N ALA A 89 -0.84 16.44 -9.34
CA ALA A 89 -2.19 15.91 -9.34
C ALA A 89 -2.36 14.81 -10.42
N GLY A 90 -1.73 14.98 -11.59
CA GLY A 90 -1.68 13.95 -12.63
C GLY A 90 -0.97 12.67 -12.17
N ILE A 91 0.21 12.79 -11.54
CA ILE A 91 0.97 11.64 -11.03
C ILE A 91 0.19 10.90 -9.94
N VAL A 92 -0.38 11.64 -8.98
CA VAL A 92 -1.20 11.06 -7.90
C VAL A 92 -2.44 10.38 -8.46
N LEU A 93 -3.13 10.98 -9.42
CA LEU A 93 -4.33 10.41 -10.05
C LEU A 93 -4.02 9.11 -10.78
N ILE A 94 -2.92 9.06 -11.55
CA ILE A 94 -2.45 7.84 -12.21
C ILE A 94 -2.15 6.75 -11.18
N ARG A 95 -1.45 7.11 -10.10
CA ARG A 95 -1.10 6.17 -9.02
C ARG A 95 -2.33 5.60 -8.33
N THR A 96 -3.29 6.45 -7.98
CA THR A 96 -4.55 6.02 -7.37
C THR A 96 -5.31 5.11 -8.33
N PHE A 97 -5.44 5.48 -9.60
CA PHE A 97 -6.15 4.67 -10.60
C PHE A 97 -5.48 3.31 -10.82
N LEU A 98 -4.15 3.25 -10.98
CA LEU A 98 -3.42 2.00 -11.19
C LEU A 98 -3.47 1.10 -9.95
N SER A 99 -3.25 1.66 -8.76
CA SER A 99 -3.32 0.89 -7.51
C SER A 99 -4.72 0.30 -7.32
N PHE A 100 -5.75 1.11 -7.59
CA PHE A 100 -7.14 0.71 -7.50
C PHE A 100 -7.53 -0.35 -8.54
N SER A 101 -7.13 -0.19 -9.80
CA SER A 101 -7.42 -1.14 -10.87
C SER A 101 -6.79 -2.51 -10.61
N LEU A 102 -5.57 -2.53 -10.07
CA LEU A 102 -4.89 -3.76 -9.65
C LEU A 102 -5.59 -4.44 -8.48
N GLU A 103 -6.03 -3.67 -7.47
CA GLU A 103 -6.75 -4.20 -6.32
C GLU A 103 -8.08 -4.84 -6.73
N VAL A 104 -8.82 -4.21 -7.64
CA VAL A 104 -10.07 -4.78 -8.21
C VAL A 104 -9.80 -6.04 -9.04
N GLU A 105 -8.75 -6.07 -9.86
CA GLU A 105 -8.38 -7.26 -10.63
C GLU A 105 -8.00 -8.43 -9.71
N ILE A 106 -7.26 -8.16 -8.64
CA ILE A 106 -6.80 -9.17 -7.68
C ILE A 106 -7.93 -9.69 -6.79
N GLU A 107 -8.87 -8.82 -6.37
CA GLU A 107 -9.94 -9.18 -5.46
C GLU A 107 -11.23 -9.62 -6.16
N GLY A 108 -11.37 -9.31 -7.46
CA GLY A 108 -12.58 -9.55 -8.25
C GLY A 108 -13.81 -8.80 -7.71
N ARG A 109 -13.60 -7.85 -6.80
CA ARG A 109 -14.61 -7.17 -6.00
C ARG A 109 -14.24 -5.71 -5.90
N TRP A 110 -15.22 -4.82 -5.95
CA TRP A 110 -14.97 -3.41 -5.75
C TRP A 110 -14.71 -3.13 -4.25
N PRO A 111 -13.77 -2.25 -3.87
CA PRO A 111 -13.39 -2.02 -2.47
C PRO A 111 -14.53 -1.48 -1.59
N TRP A 112 -15.58 -0.90 -2.18
CA TRP A 112 -16.80 -0.50 -1.48
C TRP A 112 -17.81 -1.64 -1.27
N GLN A 113 -17.59 -2.82 -1.85
CA GLN A 113 -18.38 -4.03 -1.55
C GLN A 113 -17.86 -4.68 -0.26
N LYS A 114 -17.97 -3.96 0.87
CA LYS A 114 -17.84 -4.60 2.18
C LYS A 114 -18.95 -5.66 2.29
N ALA A 115 -18.54 -6.88 2.64
CA ALA A 115 -19.45 -7.98 2.92
C ALA A 115 -20.56 -7.48 3.85
N SER A 116 -21.76 -7.32 3.31
CA SER A 116 -22.96 -7.15 4.10
C SER A 116 -23.17 -8.46 4.84
N GLY A 117 -22.51 -8.60 5.98
CA GLY A 117 -22.78 -9.65 6.95
C GLY A 117 -24.24 -9.52 7.37
N LYS A 118 -25.11 -10.24 6.66
CA LYS A 118 -26.40 -10.64 7.19
C LYS A 118 -26.09 -11.55 8.38
N GLU A 119 -25.88 -10.94 9.54
CA GLU A 119 -26.16 -11.57 10.82
C GLU A 119 -27.68 -11.76 10.88
N ALA A 120 -28.18 -12.76 10.14
CA ALA A 120 -29.51 -13.29 10.38
C ALA A 120 -29.41 -14.10 11.66
N THR A 121 -29.40 -13.40 12.79
CA THR A 121 -29.62 -13.98 14.10
C THR A 121 -31.00 -14.65 14.02
N ARG A 122 -31.01 -15.96 13.81
CA ARG A 122 -32.16 -16.82 14.09
C ARG A 122 -31.97 -17.31 15.53
N PRO A 123 -32.66 -16.75 16.54
CA PRO A 123 -32.86 -17.49 17.76
C PRO A 123 -33.96 -18.50 17.48
N GLY A 124 -33.55 -19.68 17.04
CA GLY A 124 -34.37 -20.88 17.10
C GLY A 124 -34.29 -21.46 18.50
N ASP A 125 -35.47 -21.72 19.06
CA ASP A 125 -35.79 -22.89 19.87
C ASP A 125 -35.09 -23.01 21.24
N ARG A 126 -35.77 -22.49 22.27
CA ARG A 126 -35.67 -23.02 23.63
C ARG A 126 -37.04 -23.56 24.06
N GLY A 127 -37.36 -24.75 23.57
CA GLY A 127 -38.28 -25.68 24.23
C GLY A 127 -37.52 -26.87 24.80
N ARG A 128 -37.25 -26.86 26.11
CA ARG A 128 -37.28 -27.97 27.08
C ARG A 128 -36.63 -27.58 28.39
#